data_AF-A0A6A4TS62-F1
#
_entry.id   AF-A0A6A4TS62-F1
#
_cell.length_a   1.000
_cell.length_b   1.000
_cell.length_c   1.000
_cell.angle_alpha   90.00
_cell.angle_beta   90.00
_cell.angle_gamma   90.00
#
_symmetry.space_group_name_H-M   'P 1'
#
loop_
_entity.id
_entity.type
_entity.pdbx_description
1 polymer ?
#
loop_
_entity_poly.entity_id
_entity_poly.type
_entity_poly.pdbx_seq_one_letter_code
_entity_poly.pdbx_strand_id
1 'polypeptide(L)'
;MDLRQKILFASQEADSSLKYDPALVQSLFMHTVLSGIQSNNIKSDPHVQTNTSDELLLEKLNMACGNEKERQDKKKHAAPSCVTNVSTVQSSEPPVEKKRTIPQHTATLPPDLLSEIKEMRSDMALHTCAPTISPAKQRTSKYVCPISSVLAPTVPTL
;
A
#
# COMPACT_ATOMS: atom_id res chain seq x y z
N MET A 1 22.67 16.02 13.21
CA MET A 1 21.91 17.18 13.72
C MET A 1 20.55 17.05 13.10
N ASP A 2 19.59 16.61 13.89
CA ASP A 2 18.30 16.08 13.41
C ASP A 2 17.29 17.21 13.19
N LEU A 3 16.26 16.98 12.39
CA LEU A 3 15.27 18.01 12.05
C LEU A 3 14.57 18.56 13.30
N ARG A 4 14.15 17.68 14.23
CA ARG A 4 13.58 18.09 15.53
C ARG A 4 14.52 19.03 16.31
N GLN A 5 15.84 18.78 16.27
CA GLN A 5 16.84 19.61 16.93
C GLN A 5 16.98 20.98 16.25
N LYS A 6 16.98 21.02 14.91
CA LYS A 6 17.01 22.27 14.13
C LYS A 6 15.84 23.19 14.50
N ILE A 7 14.65 22.61 14.64
CA ILE A 7 13.43 23.34 15.01
C ILE A 7 13.55 23.92 16.42
N LEU A 8 14.04 23.13 17.38
CA LEU A 8 14.25 23.59 18.76
C LEU A 8 15.30 24.70 18.85
N PHE A 9 16.39 24.62 18.08
CA PHE A 9 17.41 25.67 18.05
C PHE A 9 16.88 26.95 17.42
N ALA A 10 16.25 26.86 16.23
CA ALA A 10 15.68 28.03 15.57
C ALA A 10 14.60 28.72 16.43
N SER A 11 13.78 27.94 17.14
CA SER A 11 12.78 28.48 18.05
C SER A 11 13.43 29.24 19.22
N GLN A 12 14.52 28.72 19.78
CA GLN A 12 15.22 29.35 20.90
C GLN A 12 16.02 30.59 20.49
N GLU A 13 16.66 30.57 19.33
CA GLU A 13 17.49 31.67 18.83
C GLU A 13 16.66 32.86 18.34
N ALA A 14 15.44 32.65 17.84
CA ALA A 14 14.58 33.74 17.42
C ALA A 14 14.19 34.63 18.62
N ASP A 15 14.25 35.96 18.51
CA ASP A 15 13.73 36.90 19.54
C ASP A 15 12.19 36.95 19.55
N SER A 16 11.55 35.79 19.66
CA SER A 16 10.11 35.59 19.73
C SER A 16 9.70 35.20 21.15
N SER A 17 8.51 35.62 21.57
CA SER A 17 7.90 35.16 22.83
C SER A 17 7.45 33.69 22.76
N LEU A 18 7.28 33.13 21.56
CA LEU A 18 6.85 31.75 21.36
C LEU A 18 8.06 30.83 21.23
N LYS A 19 8.19 29.90 22.19
CA LYS A 19 9.23 28.88 22.22
C LYS A 19 8.61 27.50 22.17
N TYR A 20 9.14 26.63 21.33
CA TYR A 20 8.72 25.24 21.30
C TYR A 20 9.48 24.42 22.33
N ASP A 21 8.77 23.58 23.05
CA ASP A 21 9.38 22.57 23.92
C ASP A 21 9.65 21.26 23.14
N PRO A 22 10.58 20.41 23.61
CA PRO A 22 10.89 19.15 22.94
C PRO A 22 9.71 18.18 22.82
N ALA A 23 8.79 18.18 23.78
CA ALA A 23 7.64 17.26 23.81
C ALA A 23 6.61 17.62 22.73
N LEU A 24 6.38 18.91 22.50
CA LEU A 24 5.53 19.45 21.46
C LEU A 24 6.13 19.14 20.09
N VAL A 25 7.42 19.42 19.89
CA VAL A 25 8.10 19.11 18.62
C VAL A 25 8.03 17.61 18.34
N GLN A 26 8.25 16.77 19.35
CA GLN A 26 8.11 15.32 19.24
C GLN A 26 6.69 14.91 18.84
N SER A 27 5.69 15.40 19.57
CA SER A 27 4.29 15.03 19.38
C SER A 27 3.80 15.46 18.01
N LEU A 28 4.14 16.67 17.58
CA LEU A 28 3.71 17.22 16.30
C LEU A 28 4.41 16.51 15.13
N PHE A 29 5.70 16.17 15.30
CA PHE A 29 6.44 15.37 14.33
C PHE A 29 5.80 13.99 14.15
N MET A 30 5.61 13.24 15.24
CA MET A 30 4.99 11.92 15.17
C MET A 30 3.55 11.98 14.67
N HIS A 31 2.78 12.97 15.09
CA HIS A 31 1.43 13.20 14.60
C HIS A 31 1.42 13.41 13.07
N THR A 32 2.33 14.24 12.56
CA THR A 32 2.46 14.51 11.12
C THR A 32 2.83 13.24 10.35
N VAL A 33 3.81 12.48 10.86
CA VAL A 33 4.24 11.21 10.26
C VAL A 33 3.07 10.21 10.23
N LEU A 34 2.40 9.96 11.35
CA LEU A 34 1.32 8.98 11.44
C LEU A 34 0.07 9.40 10.66
N SER A 35 -0.23 10.69 10.58
CA SER A 35 -1.35 11.22 9.80
C SER A 35 -1.11 11.16 8.30
N GLY A 36 0.15 11.27 7.86
CA GLY A 36 0.52 11.13 6.44
C GLY A 36 0.39 9.70 5.91
N ILE A 37 0.31 8.70 6.79
CA ILE A 37 0.19 7.29 6.42
C ILE A 37 -1.30 6.93 6.31
N GLN A 38 -1.70 6.32 5.20
CA GLN A 38 -3.10 5.90 5.01
C GLN A 38 -3.35 4.47 5.51
N SER A 39 -2.40 3.56 5.32
CA SER A 39 -2.59 2.15 5.64
C SER A 39 -2.31 1.84 7.11
N ASN A 40 -3.27 1.17 7.76
CA ASN A 40 -3.13 0.76 9.17
C ASN A 40 -2.01 -0.27 9.38
N ASN A 41 -1.69 -1.09 8.35
CA ASN A 41 -0.60 -2.06 8.41
C ASN A 41 0.77 -1.38 8.63
N ILE A 42 0.98 -0.21 8.02
CA ILE A 42 2.21 0.57 8.19
C ILE A 42 2.19 1.30 9.53
N LYS A 43 1.02 1.84 9.94
CA LYS A 43 0.88 2.50 11.25
C LYS A 43 1.17 1.55 12.42
N SER A 44 0.79 0.28 12.29
CA SER A 44 1.04 -0.75 13.29
C SER A 44 2.46 -1.31 13.26
N ASP A 45 3.29 -0.92 12.29
CA ASP A 45 4.67 -1.39 12.22
C ASP A 45 5.46 -0.90 13.45
N PRO A 46 6.02 -1.79 14.28
CA PRO A 46 6.79 -1.42 15.45
C PRO A 46 7.93 -0.45 15.13
N HIS A 47 8.49 -0.54 13.92
CA HIS A 47 9.62 0.28 13.49
C HIS A 47 9.24 1.75 13.21
N VAL A 48 7.95 2.05 13.03
CA VAL A 48 7.41 3.39 12.78
C VAL A 48 7.04 4.11 14.09
N GLN A 49 6.95 3.38 15.21
CA GLN A 49 6.54 3.92 16.50
C GLN A 49 7.69 4.14 17.49
N THR A 50 8.91 3.71 17.15
CA THR A 50 10.06 3.84 18.05
C THR A 50 10.59 5.28 18.11
N ASN A 51 10.99 5.73 19.30
CA ASN A 51 11.75 6.97 19.53
C ASN A 51 13.19 6.83 19.00
N THR A 52 13.36 6.70 17.69
CA THR A 52 14.66 6.71 17.00
C THR A 52 15.00 8.09 16.48
N SER A 53 16.19 8.26 15.90
CA SER A 53 16.53 9.47 15.15
C SER A 53 15.60 9.66 13.95
N ASP A 54 15.46 10.92 13.50
CA ASP A 54 14.52 11.30 12.43
C ASP A 54 14.82 10.53 11.14
N GLU A 55 16.11 10.44 10.79
CA GLU A 55 16.57 9.79 9.56
C GLU A 55 16.27 8.29 9.55
N LEU A 56 16.55 7.59 10.65
CA LEU A 56 16.27 6.16 10.75
C LEU A 56 14.77 5.86 10.76
N LEU A 57 13.96 6.73 11.38
CA LEU A 57 12.51 6.60 11.35
C LEU A 57 11.99 6.72 9.91
N LEU A 58 12.44 7.73 9.17
CA LEU A 58 12.01 7.98 7.79
C LEU A 58 12.48 6.86 6.85
N GLU A 59 13.69 6.34 7.04
CA GLU A 59 14.20 5.18 6.29
C GLU A 59 13.32 3.94 6.52
N LYS A 60 13.03 3.62 7.79
CA LYS A 60 12.15 2.50 8.17
C LYS A 60 10.74 2.66 7.60
N LEU A 61 10.20 3.88 7.67
CA LEU A 61 8.91 4.19 7.09
C LEU A 61 8.89 3.96 5.58
N ASN A 62 9.92 4.38 4.87
CA ASN A 62 10.04 4.14 3.42
C ASN A 62 10.07 2.65 3.08
N MET A 63 10.83 1.85 3.85
CA MET A 63 10.86 0.40 3.68
C MET A 63 9.48 -0.23 3.94
N ALA A 64 8.82 0.14 5.04
CA ALA A 64 7.48 -0.35 5.36
C ALA A 64 6.46 0.00 4.27
N CYS A 65 6.52 1.23 3.73
CA CYS A 65 5.71 1.66 2.59
C CYS A 65 5.97 0.82 1.33
N GLY A 66 7.24 0.55 1.02
CA GLY A 66 7.63 -0.30 -0.11
C GLY A 66 7.08 -1.71 0.02
N ASN A 67 7.27 -2.33 1.19
CA ASN A 67 6.81 -3.69 1.49
C ASN A 67 5.28 -3.79 1.43
N GLU A 68 4.56 -2.82 2.00
CA GLU A 68 3.09 -2.81 1.95
C GLU A 68 2.59 -2.66 0.51
N LYS A 69 3.24 -1.80 -0.30
CA LYS A 69 2.91 -1.68 -1.72
C LYS A 69 3.11 -3.01 -2.45
N GLU A 70 4.24 -3.67 -2.25
CA GLU A 70 4.52 -4.99 -2.84
C GLU A 70 3.46 -6.02 -2.42
N ARG A 71 3.08 -6.06 -1.14
CA ARG A 71 2.05 -6.96 -0.62
C ARG A 71 0.69 -6.69 -1.27
N GLN A 72 0.33 -5.43 -1.46
CA GLN A 72 -0.93 -5.05 -2.12
C GLN A 72 -0.92 -5.44 -3.60
N ASP A 73 0.21 -5.28 -4.29
CA ASP A 73 0.33 -5.65 -5.69
C ASP A 73 0.25 -7.18 -5.87
N LYS A 74 0.92 -7.95 -5.02
CA LYS A 74 0.76 -9.42 -4.97
C LYS A 74 -0.67 -9.84 -4.68
N LYS A 75 -1.36 -9.17 -3.75
CA LYS A 75 -2.76 -9.48 -3.43
C LYS A 75 -3.70 -9.21 -4.61
N LYS A 76 -3.47 -8.15 -5.39
CA LYS A 76 -4.27 -7.82 -6.57
C LYS A 76 -4.02 -8.77 -7.74
N HIS A 77 -2.78 -9.28 -7.86
CA HIS A 77 -2.36 -10.17 -8.94
C HIS A 77 -2.40 -11.65 -8.56
N ALA A 78 -2.67 -11.99 -7.30
CA ALA A 78 -3.00 -13.33 -6.89
C ALA A 78 -4.33 -13.72 -7.53
N ALA A 79 -4.26 -14.51 -8.60
CA ALA A 79 -5.43 -15.24 -9.10
C ALA A 79 -6.09 -15.97 -7.91
N PRO A 80 -7.43 -16.16 -7.91
CA PRO A 80 -8.10 -16.92 -6.86
C PRO A 80 -7.39 -18.26 -6.74
N SER A 81 -6.72 -18.45 -5.59
CA SER A 81 -5.86 -19.61 -5.36
C SER A 81 -6.63 -20.86 -5.73
N CYS A 82 -6.10 -21.62 -6.69
CA CYS A 82 -6.52 -22.99 -6.90
C CYS A 82 -6.47 -23.68 -5.53
N VAL A 83 -7.58 -24.28 -5.14
CA VAL A 83 -7.72 -24.94 -3.85
C VAL A 83 -6.69 -26.08 -3.83
N THR A 84 -5.64 -25.94 -3.03
CA THR A 84 -4.64 -27.00 -2.85
C THR A 84 -5.29 -28.12 -2.06
N ASN A 85 -5.86 -29.10 -2.77
CA ASN A 85 -6.38 -30.33 -2.18
C ASN A 85 -5.18 -31.17 -1.68
N VAL A 86 -4.97 -31.20 -0.36
CA VAL A 86 -3.98 -32.06 0.28
C VAL A 86 -4.62 -33.42 0.52
N SER A 87 -4.28 -34.41 -0.29
CA SER A 87 -4.65 -35.81 -0.06
C SER A 87 -3.67 -36.44 0.94
N THR A 88 -4.12 -36.77 2.15
CA THR A 88 -3.36 -37.57 3.12
C THR A 88 -3.30 -39.03 2.65
N VAL A 89 -2.14 -39.49 2.23
CA VAL A 89 -1.89 -40.91 1.91
C VAL A 89 -1.49 -41.62 3.20
N GLN A 90 -2.36 -42.47 3.76
CA GLN A 90 -1.93 -43.42 4.79
C GLN A 90 -1.05 -44.47 4.13
N SER A 91 0.20 -44.58 4.59
CA SER A 91 1.17 -45.56 4.14
C SER A 91 1.02 -46.85 4.96
N SER A 92 0.59 -47.93 4.31
CA SER A 92 0.96 -49.30 4.66
C SER A 92 0.72 -50.23 3.46
N GLU A 93 1.78 -50.82 2.93
CA GLU A 93 1.81 -51.87 1.90
C GLU A 93 2.49 -53.13 2.49
N PRO A 94 2.53 -54.35 1.87
CA PRO A 94 1.90 -54.86 0.62
C PRO A 94 1.42 -56.35 0.77
N PRO A 95 1.32 -57.26 -0.26
CA PRO A 95 1.14 -57.15 -1.73
C PRO A 95 0.02 -58.08 -2.30
N VAL A 96 -0.69 -57.71 -3.39
CA VAL A 96 -1.18 -58.69 -4.40
C VAL A 96 -1.21 -58.07 -5.80
N GLU A 97 -0.55 -58.75 -6.74
CA GLU A 97 -0.47 -58.47 -8.18
C GLU A 97 -1.84 -58.46 -8.89
N LYS A 98 -2.03 -57.58 -9.90
CA LYS A 98 -2.55 -57.93 -11.24
C LYS A 98 -2.70 -56.71 -12.18
N LYS A 99 -2.00 -56.81 -13.32
CA LYS A 99 -2.40 -56.52 -14.71
C LYS A 99 -2.98 -55.13 -15.08
N ARG A 100 -2.22 -54.45 -15.96
CA ARG A 100 -2.58 -53.32 -16.85
C ARG A 100 -4.08 -53.18 -17.14
N THR A 101 -4.61 -51.96 -17.09
CA THR A 101 -5.45 -51.31 -18.12
C THR A 101 -5.57 -49.81 -17.78
N ILE A 102 -5.33 -48.94 -18.77
CA ILE A 102 -5.62 -47.50 -18.71
C ILE A 102 -7.14 -47.30 -18.86
N PRO A 103 -7.81 -46.53 -17.99
CA PRO A 103 -9.07 -45.90 -18.36
C PRO A 103 -8.87 -44.39 -18.47
N GLN A 104 -8.98 -43.87 -19.69
CA GLN A 104 -9.35 -42.47 -19.91
C GLN A 104 -10.74 -42.28 -19.29
N HIS A 105 -10.82 -41.54 -18.18
CA HIS A 105 -12.10 -41.02 -17.70
C HIS A 105 -12.11 -39.52 -18.00
N THR A 106 -12.73 -39.17 -19.13
CA THR A 106 -13.20 -37.80 -19.37
C THR A 106 -14.23 -37.50 -18.28
N ALA A 107 -13.82 -36.73 -17.28
CA ALA A 107 -14.72 -36.25 -16.23
C ALA A 107 -15.68 -35.23 -16.85
N THR A 108 -16.76 -35.74 -17.46
CA THR A 108 -17.94 -34.93 -17.76
C THR A 108 -18.61 -34.68 -16.41
N LEU A 109 -18.51 -33.44 -15.93
CA LEU A 109 -19.14 -33.01 -14.70
C LEU A 109 -20.67 -33.18 -14.82
N PRO A 110 -21.37 -33.61 -13.75
CA PRO A 110 -22.82 -33.72 -13.74
C PRO A 110 -23.47 -32.39 -14.17
N PRO A 111 -24.50 -32.42 -15.04
CA PRO A 111 -25.13 -31.20 -15.57
C PRO A 111 -25.69 -30.29 -14.48
N ASP A 112 -26.06 -30.85 -13.33
CA ASP A 112 -26.61 -30.16 -12.17
C ASP A 112 -25.64 -29.13 -11.57
N LEU A 113 -24.35 -29.50 -11.47
CA LEU A 113 -23.30 -28.62 -10.96
C LEU A 113 -22.95 -27.51 -11.96
N LEU A 114 -23.12 -27.77 -13.26
CA LEU A 114 -22.89 -26.74 -14.30
C LEU A 114 -24.00 -25.69 -14.30
N SER A 115 -25.25 -26.08 -14.01
CA SER A 115 -26.36 -25.13 -13.80
C SER A 115 -26.12 -24.25 -12.58
N GLU A 116 -25.73 -24.83 -11.45
CA GLU A 116 -25.49 -24.09 -10.20
C GLU A 116 -24.32 -23.09 -10.35
N ILE A 117 -23.22 -23.49 -11.01
CA ILE A 117 -22.10 -22.59 -11.31
C ILE A 117 -22.50 -21.48 -12.31
N LYS A 118 -23.45 -21.74 -13.21
CA LYS A 118 -23.97 -20.72 -14.14
C LYS A 118 -24.86 -19.72 -13.41
N GLU A 119 -25.69 -20.18 -12.49
CA GLU A 119 -26.57 -19.37 -11.66
C GLU A 119 -25.77 -18.45 -10.72
N MET A 120 -24.81 -19.00 -9.97
CA MET A 120 -23.93 -18.21 -9.08
C MET A 120 -23.13 -17.12 -9.82
N ARG A 121 -22.72 -17.37 -11.07
CA ARG A 121 -22.03 -16.37 -11.90
C ARG A 121 -22.94 -15.26 -12.38
N SER A 122 -24.23 -15.54 -12.59
CA SER A 122 -25.22 -14.54 -12.98
C SER A 122 -25.43 -13.52 -11.86
N ASP A 123 -25.46 -13.97 -10.60
CA ASP A 123 -25.67 -13.10 -9.44
C ASP A 123 -24.49 -12.16 -9.17
N MET A 124 -23.26 -12.60 -9.47
CA MET A 124 -22.07 -11.73 -9.37
C MET A 124 -22.05 -10.62 -10.43
N ALA A 125 -22.58 -10.87 -11.64
CA ALA A 125 -22.55 -9.91 -12.74
C ALA A 125 -23.48 -8.70 -12.51
N LEU A 126 -24.51 -8.84 -11.67
CA LEU A 126 -25.43 -7.75 -11.33
C LEU A 126 -24.83 -6.75 -10.32
N HIS A 127 -23.76 -7.13 -9.62
CA HIS A 127 -23.10 -6.29 -8.62
C HIS A 127 -21.80 -5.63 -9.08
N THR A 128 -21.35 -5.85 -10.32
CA THR A 128 -20.18 -5.16 -10.88
C THR A 128 -20.59 -3.89 -11.63
N CYS A 129 -20.57 -2.75 -10.94
CA CYS A 129 -20.51 -1.45 -11.61
C CYS A 129 -19.29 -1.41 -12.55
N ALA A 130 -19.55 -1.13 -13.82
CA ALA A 130 -18.56 -1.14 -14.90
C ALA A 130 -17.36 -0.20 -14.64
N PRO A 131 -16.11 -0.62 -14.89
CA PRO A 131 -15.01 0.32 -15.01
C PRO A 131 -15.06 0.98 -16.38
N THR A 132 -15.35 2.29 -16.40
CA THR A 132 -15.16 3.13 -17.59
C THR A 132 -13.66 3.21 -17.89
N ILE A 133 -13.20 2.51 -18.93
CA ILE A 133 -11.84 2.61 -19.45
C ILE A 133 -11.82 3.77 -20.47
N SER A 134 -11.34 4.94 -20.04
CA SER A 134 -10.94 6.03 -20.94
C SER A 134 -9.44 5.92 -21.25
N PRO A 135 -9.00 5.99 -22.52
CA PRO A 135 -7.59 5.81 -22.87
C PRO A 135 -6.77 7.05 -22.48
N ALA A 136 -5.62 6.78 -21.86
CA ALA A 136 -4.61 7.75 -21.48
C ALA A 136 -4.06 8.50 -22.71
N LYS A 137 -4.09 9.83 -22.67
CA LYS A 137 -3.36 10.70 -23.61
C LYS A 137 -2.20 11.35 -22.87
N GLN A 138 -0.98 10.87 -23.15
CA GLN A 138 0.26 11.54 -22.77
C GLN A 138 0.24 12.96 -23.33
N ARG A 139 0.40 13.96 -22.45
CA ARG A 139 0.79 15.31 -22.86
C ARG A 139 1.90 15.78 -21.93
N THR A 140 3.08 15.89 -22.52
CA THR A 140 4.27 16.51 -21.94
C THR A 140 3.95 17.94 -21.51
N SER A 141 4.11 18.25 -20.23
CA SER A 141 4.02 19.63 -19.73
C SER A 141 5.41 20.14 -19.41
N LYS A 142 5.97 20.89 -20.36
CA LYS A 142 7.12 21.77 -20.13
C LYS A 142 6.63 22.97 -19.32
N TYR A 143 6.81 22.95 -18.00
CA TYR A 143 6.74 24.19 -17.22
C TYR A 143 8.13 24.79 -17.16
N VAL A 144 8.38 25.69 -18.11
CA VAL A 144 9.39 26.74 -18.01
C VAL A 144 8.86 27.76 -17.02
N CYS A 145 9.55 28.00 -15.92
CA CYS A 145 9.30 29.16 -15.06
C CYS A 145 9.89 30.41 -15.72
N PRO A 146 9.10 31.43 -16.08
CA PRO A 146 9.66 32.75 -16.31
C PRO A 146 9.76 33.47 -14.97
N ILE A 147 10.99 33.73 -14.55
CA ILE A 147 11.34 34.79 -13.61
C ILE A 147 10.79 36.09 -14.20
N SER A 148 9.92 36.79 -13.47
CA SER A 148 9.64 38.20 -13.74
C SER A 148 9.49 38.93 -12.42
N SER A 149 10.57 39.63 -12.09
CA SER A 149 10.64 40.80 -11.24
C SER A 149 9.45 41.74 -11.51
N VAL A 150 8.74 42.15 -10.46
CA VAL A 150 8.12 43.48 -10.41
C VAL A 150 8.42 44.08 -9.05
N LEU A 151 9.49 44.87 -9.04
CA LEU A 151 9.79 45.89 -8.06
C LEU A 151 8.93 47.13 -8.41
N ALA A 152 8.12 47.62 -7.47
CA ALA A 152 7.57 48.97 -7.54
C ALA A 152 7.50 49.58 -6.13
N PRO A 153 8.02 50.80 -5.92
CA PRO A 153 8.11 51.45 -4.63
C PRO A 153 6.82 52.22 -4.28
N THR A 154 6.36 52.08 -3.04
CA THR A 154 5.30 52.92 -2.48
C THR A 154 5.89 54.26 -2.06
N VAL A 155 5.49 55.33 -2.74
CA VAL A 155 5.76 56.73 -2.36
C VAL A 155 4.72 57.15 -1.31
N PRO A 156 5.10 57.79 -0.19
CA PRO A 156 4.13 58.38 0.74
C PRO A 156 3.68 59.76 0.24
N THR A 157 2.39 60.06 0.37
CA THR A 157 1.80 61.39 0.14
C THR A 157 1.32 61.96 1.47
N LEU A 158 1.88 63.13 1.80
CA LEU A 158 1.55 64.12 2.83
C LEU A 158 1.77 63.75 4.31
#